data_AF-A0A2P4XX63-F1
#
_entry.id   AF-A0A2P4XX63-F1
#
_cell.length_a   1.000
_cell.length_b   1.000
_cell.length_c   1.000
_cell.angle_alpha   90.00
_cell.angle_beta   90.00
_cell.angle_gamma   90.00
#
_symmetry.space_group_name_H-M   'P 1'
#
loop_
_entity.id
_entity.type
_entity.pdbx_description
1 polymer ?
#
loop_
_entity_poly.entity_id
_entity_poly.type
_entity_poly.pdbx_seq_one_letter_code
_entity_poly.pdbx_strand_id
1 'polypeptide(L)'
;MEFLAEENDCGQTLLRLVSRGSAIIAELLRLSNNIPGVFMGPSHVEDPEQLKYLNILFDFAYLKNPEDFENMVNSNTELLDVDDEFMDNHEDILDRFYQLFDGIYKYISDYLEFLDNLEKGFFIQHTLANILLDTDGAQLMCEASSFYKVELLLLDRKIPGPTREKMVIAFYRSKG
;
A
#
# COMPACT_ATOMS: atom_id res chain seq x y z
N MET A 1 -8.77 -35.12 -7.54
CA MET A 1 -9.52 -33.87 -7.68
C MET A 1 -8.47 -32.80 -7.88
N GLU A 2 -8.55 -32.06 -8.96
CA GLU A 2 -7.56 -31.05 -9.33
C GLU A 2 -7.61 -29.91 -8.29
N PHE A 3 -6.45 -29.46 -7.80
CA PHE A 3 -6.40 -28.46 -6.74
C PHE A 3 -7.03 -27.13 -7.17
N LEU A 4 -6.92 -26.78 -8.45
CA LEU A 4 -7.44 -25.55 -9.03
C LEU A 4 -8.84 -25.69 -9.65
N ALA A 5 -9.55 -26.79 -9.38
CA ALA A 5 -10.93 -26.93 -9.83
C ALA A 5 -11.82 -25.81 -9.25
N GLU A 6 -12.87 -25.40 -9.96
CA GLU A 6 -13.73 -24.28 -9.55
C GLU A 6 -14.47 -24.57 -8.23
N GLU A 7 -14.78 -25.83 -7.98
CA GLU A 7 -15.40 -26.31 -6.74
C GLU A 7 -14.43 -26.42 -5.55
N ASN A 8 -13.13 -26.23 -5.78
CA ASN A 8 -12.13 -26.29 -4.71
C ASN A 8 -11.96 -24.91 -4.05
N ASP A 9 -12.75 -24.64 -3.02
CA ASP A 9 -12.70 -23.37 -2.29
C ASP A 9 -11.29 -23.04 -1.77
N CYS A 10 -10.51 -24.04 -1.34
CA CYS A 10 -9.15 -23.84 -0.86
C CYS A 10 -8.23 -23.37 -1.98
N GLY A 11 -8.23 -24.08 -3.11
CA GLY A 11 -7.42 -23.74 -4.28
C GLY A 11 -7.81 -22.40 -4.88
N GLN A 12 -9.11 -22.14 -5.01
CA GLN A 12 -9.62 -20.86 -5.53
C GLN A 12 -9.28 -19.68 -4.61
N THR A 13 -9.35 -19.85 -3.29
CA THR A 13 -8.97 -18.80 -2.33
C THR A 13 -7.49 -18.46 -2.47
N LEU A 14 -6.62 -19.48 -2.51
CA LEU A 14 -5.18 -19.27 -2.66
C LEU A 14 -4.83 -18.66 -4.02
N LEU A 15 -5.47 -19.11 -5.11
CA LEU A 15 -5.26 -18.57 -6.45
C LEU A 15 -5.65 -17.08 -6.53
N ARG A 16 -6.77 -16.69 -5.91
CA ARG A 16 -7.20 -15.27 -5.82
C ARG A 16 -6.22 -14.43 -5.01
N LEU A 17 -5.70 -14.97 -3.90
CA LEU A 17 -4.65 -14.30 -3.12
C LEU A 17 -3.43 -14.02 -3.99
N VAL A 18 -2.85 -15.05 -4.61
CA VAL A 18 -1.67 -14.90 -5.48
C VAL A 18 -1.92 -13.93 -6.63
N SER A 19 -3.08 -14.02 -7.28
CA SER A 19 -3.46 -13.10 -8.36
C SER A 19 -3.49 -11.64 -7.90
N ARG A 20 -4.01 -11.39 -6.69
CA ARG A 20 -4.02 -10.05 -6.10
C ARG A 20 -2.61 -9.56 -5.75
N GLY A 21 -1.74 -10.41 -5.20
CA GLY A 21 -0.34 -10.06 -4.92
C GLY A 21 0.41 -9.65 -6.20
N SER A 22 0.20 -10.37 -7.30
CA SER A 22 0.74 -9.99 -8.61
C SER A 22 0.27 -8.60 -9.07
N ALA A 23 -1.03 -8.31 -8.91
CA ALA A 23 -1.60 -7.01 -9.25
C ALA A 23 -1.05 -5.87 -8.37
N ILE A 24 -0.85 -6.11 -7.07
CA ILE A 24 -0.25 -5.14 -6.14
C ILE A 24 1.19 -4.81 -6.56
N ILE A 25 1.99 -5.83 -6.90
CA ILE A 25 3.37 -5.61 -7.37
C ILE A 25 3.39 -4.78 -8.65
N ALA A 26 2.50 -5.08 -9.61
CA ALA A 26 2.39 -4.33 -10.85
C ALA A 26 2.01 -2.86 -10.58
N GLU A 27 1.05 -2.62 -9.68
CA GLU A 27 0.64 -1.27 -9.30
C GLU A 27 1.74 -0.52 -8.57
N LEU A 28 2.46 -1.17 -7.65
CA LEU A 28 3.60 -0.62 -6.94
C LEU A 28 4.66 -0.11 -7.93
N LEU A 29 5.06 -0.97 -8.87
CA LEU A 29 6.05 -0.59 -9.88
C LEU A 29 5.55 0.59 -10.72
N ARG A 30 4.28 0.59 -11.13
CA ARG A 30 3.68 1.68 -11.90
C ARG A 30 3.66 3.00 -11.15
N LEU A 31 3.16 3.02 -9.91
CA LEU A 31 3.09 4.21 -9.09
C LEU A 31 4.47 4.70 -8.70
N SER A 32 5.43 3.82 -8.42
CA SER A 32 6.79 4.21 -8.07
C SER A 32 7.53 4.99 -9.17
N ASN A 33 7.17 4.79 -10.43
CA ASN A 33 7.74 5.55 -11.54
C ASN A 33 7.06 6.92 -11.74
N ASN A 34 5.99 7.20 -10.98
CA ASN A 34 5.17 8.41 -11.11
C ASN A 34 4.94 9.08 -9.75
N ILE A 35 5.94 9.03 -8.86
CA ILE A 35 5.90 9.75 -7.58
C ILE A 35 6.08 11.25 -7.86
N PRO A 36 5.14 12.13 -7.45
CA PRO A 36 5.33 13.57 -7.56
C PRO A 36 6.55 14.04 -6.75
N GLY A 37 7.39 14.88 -7.36
CA GLY A 37 8.67 15.32 -6.79
C GLY A 37 8.56 15.97 -5.41
N VAL A 38 7.42 16.63 -5.14
CA VAL A 38 7.09 17.29 -3.87
C VAL A 38 7.17 16.32 -2.67
N PHE A 39 6.84 15.04 -2.85
CA PHE A 39 6.95 14.03 -1.79
C PHE A 39 8.38 13.50 -1.60
N MET A 40 9.24 13.62 -2.62
CA MET A 40 10.64 13.18 -2.57
C MET A 40 11.59 14.25 -2.02
N GLY A 41 11.13 15.51 -1.94
CA GLY A 41 11.86 16.62 -1.34
C GLY A 41 12.30 17.69 -2.34
N PRO A 42 12.94 18.77 -1.87
CA PRO A 42 13.15 19.99 -2.66
C PRO A 42 14.00 19.78 -3.92
N SER A 43 14.96 18.84 -3.89
CA SER A 43 15.81 18.53 -5.05
C SER A 43 15.10 17.79 -6.19
N HIS A 44 13.90 17.28 -5.94
CA HIS A 44 13.10 16.51 -6.90
C HIS A 44 11.94 17.33 -7.47
N VAL A 45 11.75 18.56 -7.01
CA VAL A 45 10.70 19.45 -7.50
C VAL A 45 11.19 20.10 -8.80
N GLU A 46 10.49 19.81 -9.90
CA GLU A 46 10.84 20.34 -11.23
C GLU A 46 10.38 21.79 -11.42
N ASP A 47 9.19 22.11 -10.90
CA ASP A 47 8.62 23.46 -10.95
C ASP A 47 8.87 24.20 -9.62
N PRO A 48 9.67 25.28 -9.61
CA PRO A 48 9.95 26.06 -8.40
C PRO A 48 8.71 26.55 -7.64
N GLU A 49 7.58 26.76 -8.32
CA GLU A 49 6.34 27.17 -7.65
C GLU A 49 5.80 26.10 -6.71
N GLN A 50 6.07 24.83 -6.97
CA GLN A 50 5.63 23.70 -6.13
C GLN A 50 6.48 23.53 -4.85
N LEU A 51 7.59 24.26 -4.70
CA LEU A 51 8.38 24.24 -3.46
C LEU A 51 7.57 24.72 -2.25
N LYS A 52 6.55 25.55 -2.47
CA LYS A 52 5.64 26.03 -1.41
C LYS A 52 4.89 24.88 -0.72
N TYR A 53 4.57 23.80 -1.43
CA TYR A 53 3.87 22.64 -0.86
C TYR A 53 4.67 21.92 0.24
N LEU A 54 6.01 22.06 0.23
CA LEU A 54 6.85 21.47 1.28
C LEU A 54 6.54 22.00 2.68
N ASN A 55 5.92 23.18 2.79
CA ASN A 55 5.54 23.79 4.07
C ASN A 55 4.30 23.13 4.71
N ILE A 56 3.49 22.42 3.94
CA ILE A 56 2.26 21.73 4.40
C ILE A 56 2.38 20.20 4.38
N LEU A 57 3.50 19.68 3.87
CA LEU A 57 3.81 18.24 3.83
C LEU A 57 4.51 17.80 5.12
N PHE A 58 3.72 17.28 6.04
CA PHE A 58 4.21 16.78 7.33
C PHE A 58 4.55 15.28 7.29
N ASP A 59 5.42 14.86 8.19
CA ASP A 59 5.75 13.45 8.44
C ASP A 59 4.94 12.88 9.61
N PHE A 60 5.30 11.69 10.11
CA PHE A 60 4.59 11.07 11.23
C PHE A 60 4.67 11.85 12.56
N ALA A 61 5.50 12.89 12.67
CA ALA A 61 5.44 13.79 13.83
C ALA A 61 4.07 14.49 13.95
N TYR A 62 3.36 14.68 12.83
CA TYR A 62 1.99 15.20 12.80
C TYR A 62 1.06 14.42 13.75
N LEU A 63 1.14 13.09 13.74
CA LEU A 63 0.26 12.22 14.55
C LEU A 63 0.42 12.41 16.06
N LYS A 64 1.50 13.04 16.51
CA LYS A 64 1.73 13.30 17.95
C LYS A 64 0.94 14.51 18.44
N ASN A 65 0.90 15.60 17.65
CA ASN A 65 0.22 16.84 18.00
C ASN A 65 -0.49 17.44 16.78
N PRO A 66 -1.54 16.80 16.23
CA PRO A 66 -2.21 17.28 15.01
C PRO A 66 -2.67 18.74 15.11
N GLU A 67 -3.19 19.13 16.28
CA GLU A 67 -3.69 20.50 16.53
C GLU A 67 -2.64 21.58 16.30
N ASP A 68 -1.36 21.34 16.65
CA ASP A 68 -0.30 22.34 16.46
C ASP A 68 -0.03 22.60 14.97
N PHE A 69 -0.03 21.54 14.16
CA PHE A 69 0.16 21.62 12.71
C PHE A 69 -1.04 22.26 12.03
N GLU A 70 -2.26 21.83 12.38
CA GLU A 70 -3.47 22.40 11.82
C GLU A 70 -3.65 23.87 12.22
N ASN A 71 -3.34 24.25 13.46
CA ASN A 71 -3.35 25.66 13.87
C ASN A 71 -2.32 26.49 13.12
N MET A 72 -1.14 25.93 12.84
CA MET A 72 -0.11 26.60 12.05
C MET A 72 -0.57 26.88 10.61
N VAL A 73 -1.23 25.92 9.96
CA VAL A 73 -1.79 26.09 8.61
C VAL A 73 -2.97 27.07 8.65
N ASN A 74 -3.96 26.83 9.51
CA ASN A 74 -5.20 27.61 9.58
C ASN A 74 -5.02 29.07 10.02
N SER A 75 -3.96 29.37 10.77
CA SER A 75 -3.67 30.75 11.21
C SER A 75 -2.96 31.60 10.14
N ASN A 76 -2.51 30.99 9.03
CA ASN A 76 -1.83 31.67 7.95
C ASN A 76 -2.60 31.51 6.63
N THR A 77 -3.18 32.60 6.14
CA THR A 77 -3.94 32.62 4.87
C THR A 77 -3.12 32.11 3.69
N GLU A 78 -1.82 32.42 3.62
CA GLU A 78 -0.97 31.94 2.53
C GLU A 78 -0.77 30.42 2.58
N LEU A 79 -0.70 29.82 3.78
CA LEU A 79 -0.57 28.35 3.92
C LEU A 79 -1.87 27.64 3.62
N LEU A 80 -3.02 28.24 3.96
CA LEU A 80 -4.34 27.73 3.59
C LEU A 80 -4.51 27.66 2.07
N ASP A 81 -4.22 28.76 1.36
CA ASP A 81 -4.31 28.78 -0.10
C ASP A 81 -3.40 27.72 -0.74
N VAL A 82 -2.21 27.49 -0.15
CA VAL A 82 -1.26 26.46 -0.59
C VAL A 82 -1.76 25.05 -0.32
N ASP A 83 -2.40 24.81 0.82
CA ASP A 83 -2.96 23.50 1.20
C ASP A 83 -4.14 23.12 0.28
N ASP A 84 -5.04 24.06 0.02
CA ASP A 84 -6.17 23.90 -0.91
C ASP A 84 -5.66 23.59 -2.33
N GLU A 85 -4.73 24.39 -2.84
CA GLU A 85 -4.12 24.18 -4.16
C GLU A 85 -3.38 22.84 -4.24
N PHE A 86 -2.71 22.43 -3.16
CA PHE A 86 -2.02 21.15 -3.12
C PHE A 86 -3.02 19.99 -3.25
N MET A 87 -4.13 20.03 -2.50
CA MET A 87 -5.15 18.97 -2.53
C MET A 87 -5.82 18.87 -3.89
N ASP A 88 -6.22 19.99 -4.49
CA ASP A 88 -6.82 20.03 -5.84
C ASP A 88 -5.93 19.36 -6.89
N ASN A 89 -4.60 19.46 -6.75
CA ASN A 89 -3.65 18.91 -7.70
C ASN A 89 -3.20 17.47 -7.41
N HIS A 90 -3.31 16.99 -6.17
CA HIS A 90 -2.68 15.74 -5.74
C HIS A 90 -3.62 14.70 -5.11
N GLU A 91 -4.90 15.03 -4.88
CA GLU A 91 -5.86 14.12 -4.26
C GLU A 91 -5.94 12.76 -4.98
N ASP A 92 -6.12 12.77 -6.31
CA ASP A 92 -6.24 11.54 -7.12
C ASP A 92 -5.02 10.62 -7.00
N ILE A 93 -3.81 11.19 -6.98
CA ILE A 93 -2.58 10.39 -6.89
C ILE A 93 -2.35 9.90 -5.47
N LEU A 94 -2.71 10.70 -4.45
CA LEU A 94 -2.69 10.31 -3.05
C LEU A 94 -3.63 9.15 -2.76
N ASP A 95 -4.87 9.20 -3.27
CA ASP A 95 -5.85 8.13 -3.14
C ASP A 95 -5.31 6.81 -3.69
N ARG A 96 -4.59 6.85 -4.82
CA ARG A 96 -3.98 5.65 -5.43
C ARG A 96 -2.80 5.11 -4.65
N PHE A 97 -1.92 5.98 -4.12
CA PHE A 97 -0.83 5.52 -3.23
C PHE A 97 -1.39 4.93 -1.94
N TYR A 98 -2.44 5.53 -1.37
CA TYR A 98 -3.08 4.99 -0.19
C TYR A 98 -3.70 3.60 -0.46
N GLN A 99 -4.44 3.44 -1.56
CA GLN A 99 -4.98 2.14 -1.99
C GLN A 99 -3.89 1.09 -2.21
N LEU A 100 -2.72 1.48 -2.72
CA LEU A 100 -1.56 0.59 -2.82
C LEU A 100 -1.09 0.14 -1.43
N PHE A 101 -0.87 1.07 -0.49
CA PHE A 101 -0.38 0.74 0.85
C PHE A 101 -1.38 -0.12 1.63
N ASP A 102 -2.66 0.23 1.57
CA ASP A 102 -3.76 -0.54 2.14
C ASP A 102 -3.86 -1.94 1.48
N GLY A 103 -3.67 -2.01 0.16
CA GLY A 103 -3.62 -3.27 -0.59
C GLY A 103 -2.53 -4.21 -0.09
N ILE A 104 -1.32 -3.71 0.15
CA ILE A 104 -0.20 -4.50 0.71
C ILE A 104 -0.55 -5.02 2.11
N TYR A 105 -1.13 -4.17 2.97
CA TYR A 105 -1.54 -4.58 4.33
C TYR A 105 -2.67 -5.62 4.32
N LYS A 106 -3.69 -5.43 3.48
CA LYS A 106 -4.78 -6.40 3.30
C LYS A 106 -4.28 -7.71 2.72
N TYR A 107 -3.31 -7.67 1.81
CA TYR A 107 -2.72 -8.87 1.23
C TYR A 107 -2.14 -9.80 2.31
N ILE A 108 -1.28 -9.27 3.19
CA ILE A 108 -0.70 -10.08 4.26
C ILE A 108 -1.73 -10.49 5.29
N SER A 109 -2.67 -9.62 5.65
CA SER A 109 -3.73 -9.94 6.62
C SER A 109 -4.56 -11.13 6.14
N ASP A 110 -5.02 -11.11 4.89
CA ASP A 110 -5.82 -12.18 4.33
C ASP A 110 -4.99 -13.46 4.10
N TYR A 111 -3.69 -13.33 3.78
CA TYR A 111 -2.81 -14.50 3.67
C TYR A 111 -2.61 -15.18 5.02
N LEU A 112 -2.42 -14.42 6.10
CA LEU A 112 -2.35 -14.97 7.45
C LEU A 112 -3.67 -15.61 7.87
N GLU A 113 -4.80 -14.99 7.55
CA GLU A 113 -6.13 -15.56 7.78
C GLU A 113 -6.33 -16.88 7.01
N PHE A 114 -5.87 -16.96 5.76
CA PHE A 114 -5.89 -18.19 4.99
C PHE A 114 -5.08 -19.31 5.65
N LEU A 115 -3.88 -19.00 6.17
CA LEU A 115 -3.05 -19.96 6.89
C LEU A 115 -3.72 -20.44 8.19
N ASP A 116 -4.33 -19.53 8.94
CA ASP A 116 -5.08 -19.85 10.17
C ASP A 116 -6.31 -20.72 9.87
N ASN A 117 -7.03 -20.43 8.79
CA ASN A 117 -8.14 -21.25 8.31
C ASN A 117 -7.68 -22.66 7.90
N LEU A 118 -6.51 -22.81 7.28
CA LEU A 118 -5.91 -24.11 6.99
C LEU A 118 -5.56 -24.88 8.25
N GLU A 119 -4.95 -24.23 9.24
CA GLU A 119 -4.56 -24.85 10.51
C GLU A 119 -5.78 -25.33 11.31
N LYS A 120 -6.86 -24.54 11.30
CA LYS A 120 -8.14 -24.85 11.95
C LYS A 120 -8.97 -25.89 11.19
N GLY A 121 -8.53 -26.33 10.02
CA GLY A 121 -9.25 -27.32 9.21
C GLY A 121 -10.53 -26.79 8.57
N PHE A 122 -10.63 -25.47 8.34
CA PHE A 122 -11.78 -24.84 7.67
C PHE A 122 -12.04 -25.48 6.30
N PHE A 123 -10.96 -25.79 5.57
CA PHE A 123 -11.03 -26.40 4.24
C PHE A 123 -11.16 -27.93 4.26
N ILE A 124 -11.56 -28.53 5.39
CA ILE A 124 -11.86 -29.95 5.71
C ILE A 124 -10.97 -31.01 5.04
N GLN A 125 -10.98 -31.08 3.72
CA GLN A 125 -10.22 -31.98 2.86
C GLN A 125 -8.76 -31.53 2.67
N HIS A 126 -8.43 -30.27 2.95
CA HIS A 126 -7.09 -29.72 2.73
C HIS A 126 -6.34 -29.43 4.03
N THR A 127 -5.09 -29.88 4.05
CA THR A 127 -4.08 -29.52 5.07
C THR A 127 -2.88 -28.92 4.36
N LEU A 128 -2.07 -28.15 5.07
CA LEU A 128 -0.83 -27.61 4.51
C LEU A 128 0.05 -28.70 3.88
N ALA A 129 0.19 -29.85 4.55
CA ALA A 129 0.97 -30.97 4.05
C ALA A 129 0.44 -31.51 2.72
N ASN A 130 -0.89 -31.67 2.59
CA ASN A 130 -1.50 -32.17 1.36
C ASN A 130 -1.38 -31.15 0.22
N ILE A 131 -1.52 -29.85 0.50
CA ILE A 131 -1.35 -28.78 -0.49
C ILE A 131 0.08 -28.77 -1.02
N LEU A 132 1.09 -28.95 -0.16
CA LEU A 132 2.49 -28.96 -0.56
C LEU A 132 2.91 -30.23 -1.33
N LEU A 133 2.10 -31.29 -1.31
CA LEU A 133 2.30 -32.47 -2.16
C LEU A 133 1.71 -32.30 -3.55
N ASP A 134 0.78 -31.35 -3.72
CA ASP A 134 0.23 -30.95 -5.00
C ASP A 134 1.17 -29.93 -5.67
N THR A 135 1.37 -30.03 -6.98
CA THR A 135 2.33 -29.17 -7.69
C THR A 135 1.84 -27.73 -7.77
N ASP A 136 0.57 -27.53 -8.12
CA ASP A 136 -0.04 -26.20 -8.22
C ASP A 136 -0.19 -25.58 -6.83
N GLY A 137 -0.62 -26.38 -5.86
CA GLY A 137 -0.71 -25.98 -4.46
C GLY A 137 0.63 -25.52 -3.89
N ALA A 138 1.70 -26.31 -4.08
CA ALA A 138 3.04 -25.95 -3.64
C ALA A 138 3.54 -24.67 -4.30
N GLN A 139 3.33 -24.52 -5.62
CA GLN A 139 3.69 -23.31 -6.35
C GLN A 139 2.98 -22.08 -5.77
N LEU A 140 1.65 -22.11 -5.65
CA LEU A 140 0.88 -20.96 -5.19
C LEU A 140 1.22 -20.59 -3.73
N MET A 141 1.47 -21.57 -2.86
CA MET A 141 1.93 -21.30 -1.49
C MET A 141 3.28 -20.59 -1.46
N CYS A 142 4.20 -21.00 -2.33
CA CYS A 142 5.52 -20.36 -2.44
C CYS A 142 5.41 -18.95 -3.01
N GLU A 143 4.59 -18.75 -4.04
CA GLU A 143 4.32 -17.45 -4.65
C GLU A 143 3.67 -16.51 -3.64
N ALA A 144 2.65 -16.96 -2.91
CA ALA A 144 1.94 -16.12 -1.95
C ALA A 144 2.88 -15.51 -0.90
N SER A 145 3.77 -16.34 -0.33
CA SER A 145 4.78 -15.87 0.62
C SER A 145 5.85 -14.98 -0.03
N SER A 146 6.27 -15.31 -1.26
CA SER A 146 7.33 -14.59 -1.96
C SER A 146 6.86 -13.22 -2.44
N PHE A 147 5.61 -13.09 -2.89
CA PHE A 147 5.03 -11.81 -3.33
C PHE A 147 5.02 -10.79 -2.22
N TYR A 148 4.58 -11.14 -1.00
CA TYR A 148 4.66 -10.19 0.12
C TYR A 148 6.09 -9.71 0.39
N LYS A 149 7.08 -10.62 0.33
CA LYS A 149 8.50 -10.24 0.50
C LYS A 149 8.96 -9.29 -0.61
N VAL A 150 8.55 -9.55 -1.85
CA VAL A 150 8.85 -8.69 -3.00
C VAL A 150 8.16 -7.34 -2.88
N GLU A 151 6.90 -7.29 -2.47
CA GLU A 151 6.15 -6.05 -2.20
C GLU A 151 6.88 -5.20 -1.17
N LEU A 152 7.25 -5.75 -0.01
CA LEU A 152 7.99 -5.02 1.02
C LEU A 152 9.37 -4.53 0.53
N LEU A 153 10.10 -5.39 -0.19
CA LEU A 153 11.41 -5.04 -0.73
C LEU A 153 11.31 -3.92 -1.78
N LEU A 154 10.33 -4.01 -2.67
CA LEU A 154 10.08 -2.99 -3.67
C LEU A 154 9.62 -1.69 -3.02
N LEU A 155 8.72 -1.77 -2.04
CA LEU A 155 8.23 -0.61 -1.29
C LEU A 155 9.41 0.18 -0.70
N ASP A 156 10.35 -0.50 -0.02
CA ASP A 156 11.52 0.14 0.56
C ASP A 156 12.49 0.71 -0.49
N ARG A 157 12.72 -0.02 -1.59
CA ARG A 157 13.68 0.40 -2.64
C ARG A 157 13.15 1.50 -3.56
N LYS A 158 11.84 1.61 -3.71
CA LYS A 158 11.20 2.46 -4.72
C LYS A 158 10.46 3.64 -4.12
N ILE A 159 9.97 3.51 -2.89
CA ILE A 159 9.22 4.56 -2.20
C ILE A 159 9.86 4.77 -0.83
N PRO A 160 10.84 5.70 -0.70
CA PRO A 160 11.56 5.92 0.55
C PRO A 160 10.61 6.18 1.73
N GLY A 161 11.02 5.78 2.93
CA GLY A 161 10.23 5.99 4.16
C GLY A 161 9.66 7.42 4.31
N PRO A 162 10.49 8.48 4.23
CA PRO A 162 10.02 9.85 4.35
C PRO A 162 8.97 10.26 3.30
N THR A 163 9.05 9.71 2.09
CA THR A 163 8.06 9.95 1.02
C THR A 163 6.73 9.28 1.36
N ARG A 164 6.78 8.02 1.84
CA ARG A 164 5.58 7.30 2.28
C ARG A 164 4.88 8.00 3.44
N GLU A 165 5.65 8.46 4.43
CA GLU A 165 5.11 9.19 5.59
C GLU A 165 4.33 10.43 5.15
N LYS A 166 4.93 11.26 4.30
CA LYS A 166 4.26 12.46 3.76
C LYS A 166 2.98 12.13 2.99
N MET A 167 3.01 11.10 2.15
CA MET A 167 1.82 10.68 1.39
C MET A 167 0.69 10.22 2.31
N VAL A 168 1.02 9.38 3.31
CA VAL A 168 0.03 8.88 4.28
C VAL A 168 -0.56 10.04 5.08
N ILE A 169 0.26 10.99 5.51
CA ILE A 169 -0.20 12.13 6.31
C ILE A 169 -1.02 13.11 5.47
N ALA A 170 -0.60 13.40 4.24
CA ALA A 170 -1.38 14.22 3.31
C ALA A 170 -2.76 13.60 3.04
N PHE A 171 -2.82 12.30 2.77
CA PHE A 171 -4.09 11.58 2.62
C PHE A 171 -4.94 11.62 3.90
N TYR A 172 -4.32 11.40 5.07
CA TYR A 172 -5.01 11.45 6.35
C TYR A 172 -5.63 12.83 6.64
N ARG A 173 -4.90 13.92 6.36
CA ARG A 173 -5.40 15.30 6.50
C ARG A 173 -6.55 15.61 5.55
N SER A 174 -6.55 15.03 4.34
CA SER A 174 -7.61 15.23 3.34
C SER A 174 -8.93 14.54 3.70
N LYS A 175 -8.87 13.33 4.29
CA LYS A 175 -10.05 12.46 4.49
C LYS A 175 -10.48 12.28 5.95
N GLY A 176 -9.66 12.69 6.92
CA GLY A 176 -9.90 12.54 8.37
C GLY A 176 -10.53 13.77 8.99
#